data_AF-A0A4Q9QV99-F1
#
_entry.id   AF-A0A4Q9QV99-F1
#
_cell.length_a   1.000
_cell.length_b   1.000
_cell.length_c   1.000
_cell.angle_alpha   90.00
_cell.angle_beta   90.00
_cell.angle_gamma   90.00
#
_symmetry.space_group_name_H-M   'P 1'
#
loop_
_entity.id
_entity.type
_entity.pdbx_description
1 polymer ?
#
loop_
_entity_poly.entity_id
_entity_poly.type
_entity_poly.pdbx_seq_one_letter_code
_entity_poly.pdbx_strand_id
1 'polypeptide(L)'
;MRAWLQRKPHGPRVQQAETPADPASADRLMLAPPALPPLNHASAQLQARYRAFVSRPHPDPVVGRQLVRDLRAAAIDLSSTKAHEPSPDIYWLIQGAATVALLACGSGSDEFKACQRDLHAYRDAPLTRIQVQWFDRHVATVDTSSYLHVQPADIDELLAFLPRLYPDGTPIQAVVACHDDRWPVYAEAVQAFFSAAGKDCWSDFDYDVNRAGEMLKTPERIASASLDELRSMLTWCVRGERFCDGHHALVIENGYVLALLQRLQALRQHETADSPPFRNERPVP
;
A
#
# COMPACT_ATOMS: atom_id res chain seq x y z
N MET A 1 27.29 43.56 -74.57
CA MET A 1 28.23 43.29 -73.47
C MET A 1 28.04 44.34 -72.35
N ARG A 2 27.00 44.21 -71.52
CA ARG A 2 26.82 44.95 -70.25
C ARG A 2 25.94 44.10 -69.33
N ALA A 3 26.53 43.52 -68.28
CA ALA A 3 25.83 42.78 -67.24
C ALA A 3 26.04 43.48 -65.89
N TRP A 4 24.93 44.03 -65.44
CA TRP A 4 24.49 44.47 -64.12
C TRP A 4 25.30 44.04 -62.88
N LEU A 5 25.56 45.08 -62.07
CA LEU A 5 25.92 45.07 -60.65
C LEU A 5 24.82 44.45 -59.78
N GLN A 6 25.24 43.71 -58.75
CA GLN A 6 24.81 43.74 -57.33
C GLN A 6 24.82 42.34 -56.70
N ARG A 7 25.88 42.02 -55.95
CA ARG A 7 25.88 40.93 -54.95
C ARG A 7 26.27 41.54 -53.60
N LYS A 8 25.30 41.60 -52.68
CA LYS A 8 25.53 41.88 -51.26
C LYS A 8 26.17 40.64 -50.60
N PRO A 9 27.16 40.79 -49.70
CA PRO A 9 27.66 39.67 -48.92
C PRO A 9 26.57 39.15 -47.99
N HIS A 10 26.27 37.86 -48.06
CA HIS A 10 25.42 37.17 -47.09
C HIS A 10 26.16 37.08 -45.76
N GLY A 11 25.65 37.77 -44.73
CA GLY A 11 26.06 37.55 -43.35
C GLY A 11 25.67 36.15 -42.88
N PRO A 12 26.32 35.61 -41.82
CA PRO A 12 26.02 34.29 -41.31
C PRO A 12 24.56 34.22 -40.86
N ARG A 13 23.86 33.20 -41.37
CA ARG A 13 22.48 32.86 -41.02
C ARG A 13 22.44 32.56 -39.52
N VAL A 14 21.68 33.35 -38.78
CA VAL A 14 21.33 33.07 -37.37
C VAL A 14 20.76 31.66 -37.34
N GLN A 15 21.48 30.73 -36.72
CA GLN A 15 20.97 29.41 -36.37
C GLN A 15 19.79 29.67 -35.43
N GLN A 16 18.58 29.44 -35.92
CA GLN A 16 17.44 29.23 -35.04
C GLN A 16 17.84 28.08 -34.13
N ALA A 17 17.88 28.35 -32.83
CA ALA A 17 18.15 27.34 -31.82
C ALA A 17 17.12 26.22 -32.03
N GLU A 18 17.60 25.08 -32.55
CA GLU A 18 16.84 23.86 -32.55
C GLU A 18 16.46 23.59 -31.09
N THR A 19 15.15 23.53 -30.84
CA THR A 19 14.59 23.00 -29.60
C THR A 19 15.31 21.68 -29.30
N PRO A 20 15.80 21.44 -28.07
CA PRO A 20 16.57 20.23 -27.78
C PRO A 20 15.74 19.02 -28.23
N ALA A 21 16.34 18.18 -29.08
CA ALA A 21 15.71 16.94 -29.50
C ALA A 21 15.32 16.14 -28.25
N ASP A 22 14.09 15.63 -28.24
CA ASP A 22 13.64 14.66 -27.24
C ASP A 22 14.69 13.54 -27.16
N PRO A 23 15.17 13.16 -25.95
CA PRO A 23 16.24 12.19 -25.82
C PRO A 23 15.84 10.85 -26.45
N ALA A 24 16.83 10.16 -27.02
CA ALA A 24 16.62 8.87 -27.70
C ALA A 24 15.92 7.87 -26.77
N SER A 25 15.11 6.95 -27.32
CA SER A 25 14.35 5.95 -26.55
C SER A 25 15.21 5.09 -25.60
N ALA A 26 16.49 4.91 -25.91
CA ALA A 26 17.48 4.25 -25.05
C ALA A 26 17.82 5.06 -23.77
N ASP A 27 17.74 6.39 -23.80
CA ASP A 27 17.99 7.28 -22.65
C ASP A 27 16.78 7.36 -21.70
N ARG A 28 15.59 6.95 -22.15
CA ARG A 28 14.39 6.88 -21.31
C ARG A 28 14.41 5.68 -20.34
N LEU A 29 15.30 4.70 -20.55
CA LEU A 29 15.37 3.41 -19.85
C LEU A 29 16.47 3.32 -18.79
N MET A 30 16.78 4.44 -18.12
CA MET A 30 17.67 4.51 -16.96
C MET A 30 17.06 5.34 -15.83
N LEU A 31 15.82 5.03 -15.44
CA LEU A 31 15.16 5.67 -14.29
C LEU A 31 15.00 4.66 -13.15
N ALA A 32 15.58 4.95 -11.99
CA ALA A 32 15.38 4.13 -10.81
C ALA A 32 13.93 4.28 -10.32
N PRO A 33 13.20 3.18 -10.03
CA PRO A 33 11.91 3.27 -9.35
C PRO A 33 12.03 4.06 -8.04
N PRO A 34 11.03 4.88 -7.67
CA PRO A 34 9.68 4.97 -8.23
C PRO A 34 9.52 6.02 -9.36
N ALA A 35 10.59 6.38 -10.08
CA ALA A 35 10.47 7.33 -11.18
C ALA A 35 9.73 6.71 -12.38
N LEU A 36 8.81 7.47 -12.97
CA LEU A 36 8.11 7.15 -14.21
C LEU A 36 8.45 8.22 -15.26
N PRO A 37 8.94 7.84 -16.46
CA PRO A 37 9.18 8.82 -17.52
C PRO A 37 7.86 9.40 -18.04
N PRO A 38 7.90 10.55 -18.74
CA PRO A 38 6.76 11.02 -19.50
C PRO A 38 6.29 9.93 -20.48
N LEU A 39 5.05 9.46 -20.27
CA LEU A 39 4.44 8.46 -21.13
C LEU A 39 3.70 9.18 -22.26
N ASN A 40 4.00 8.80 -23.50
CA ASN A 40 3.44 9.48 -24.68
C ASN A 40 1.98 9.07 -24.90
N HIS A 41 1.61 7.86 -24.49
CA HIS A 41 0.30 7.27 -24.76
C HIS A 41 -0.59 7.16 -23.51
N ALA A 42 -0.07 7.48 -22.31
CA ALA A 42 -0.87 7.50 -21.09
C ALA A 42 -1.41 8.91 -20.80
N SER A 43 -2.64 9.01 -20.29
CA SER A 43 -3.24 10.31 -19.99
C SER A 43 -2.41 11.10 -18.97
N ALA A 44 -2.33 12.43 -19.16
CA ALA A 44 -1.63 13.31 -18.22
C ALA A 44 -2.21 13.21 -16.79
N GLN A 45 -3.52 12.95 -16.67
CA GLN A 45 -4.20 12.72 -15.40
C GLN A 45 -3.69 11.45 -14.70
N LEU A 46 -3.51 10.34 -15.42
CA LEU A 46 -3.00 9.09 -14.86
C LEU A 46 -1.56 9.25 -14.37
N GLN A 47 -0.72 9.93 -15.16
CA GLN A 47 0.67 10.25 -14.78
C GLN A 47 0.75 11.20 -13.57
N ALA A 48 -0.19 12.15 -13.43
CA ALA A 48 -0.27 13.03 -12.27
C ALA A 48 -0.69 12.27 -11.00
N ARG A 49 -1.69 11.37 -11.12
CA ARG A 49 -2.13 10.50 -10.01
C ARG A 49 -1.01 9.59 -9.51
N TYR A 50 -0.24 9.00 -10.43
CA TYR A 50 0.95 8.22 -10.06
C TYR A 50 1.96 9.05 -9.27
N ARG A 51 2.36 10.22 -9.79
CA ARG A 51 3.33 11.09 -9.11
C ARG A 51 2.87 11.53 -7.72
N ALA A 52 1.59 11.90 -7.60
CA ALA A 52 1.00 12.28 -6.32
C ALA A 52 0.87 11.11 -5.33
N PHE A 53 0.81 9.87 -5.82
CA PHE A 53 0.75 8.67 -4.99
C PHE A 53 2.14 8.33 -4.42
N VAL A 54 3.16 8.23 -5.29
CA VAL A 54 4.52 7.84 -4.87
C VAL A 54 5.23 8.88 -4.02
N SER A 55 4.77 10.14 -4.02
CA SER A 55 5.29 11.19 -3.14
C SER A 55 4.75 11.13 -1.71
N ARG A 56 3.76 10.26 -1.42
CA ARG A 56 3.18 10.15 -0.08
C ARG A 56 3.98 9.18 0.76
N PRO A 57 4.30 9.52 2.02
CA PRO A 57 5.03 8.62 2.92
C PRO A 57 4.20 7.40 3.33
N HIS A 58 2.87 7.51 3.37
CA HIS A 58 1.95 6.43 3.71
C HIS A 58 0.72 6.49 2.78
N PRO A 59 0.81 5.90 1.58
CA PRO A 59 -0.27 5.97 0.61
C PRO A 59 -1.45 5.06 0.98
N ASP A 60 -2.68 5.52 0.69
CA ASP A 60 -3.92 4.79 0.95
C ASP A 60 -4.03 3.52 0.07
N PRO A 61 -4.17 2.31 0.67
CA PRO A 61 -4.29 1.04 -0.07
C PRO A 61 -5.48 0.97 -1.03
N VAL A 62 -6.61 1.59 -0.70
CA VAL A 62 -7.81 1.60 -1.57
C VAL A 62 -7.54 2.42 -2.82
N VAL A 63 -6.97 3.62 -2.65
CA VAL A 63 -6.56 4.48 -3.75
C VAL A 63 -5.47 3.81 -4.59
N GLY A 64 -4.53 3.12 -3.93
CA GLY A 64 -3.46 2.35 -4.57
C GLY A 64 -4.02 1.23 -5.45
N ARG A 65 -4.91 0.38 -4.91
CA ARG A 65 -5.55 -0.71 -5.67
C ARG A 65 -6.30 -0.20 -6.89
N GLN A 66 -7.01 0.93 -6.79
CA GLN A 66 -7.67 1.52 -7.95
C GLN A 66 -6.66 2.01 -8.99
N LEU A 67 -5.59 2.68 -8.56
CA LEU A 67 -4.56 3.18 -9.46
C LEU A 67 -3.80 2.04 -10.18
N VAL A 68 -3.55 0.90 -9.50
CA VAL A 68 -2.99 -0.32 -10.12
C VAL A 68 -3.88 -0.79 -11.27
N ARG A 69 -5.21 -0.87 -11.05
CA ARG A 69 -6.16 -1.29 -12.10
C ARG A 69 -6.13 -0.35 -13.29
N ASP A 70 -6.14 0.95 -13.04
CA ASP A 70 -6.13 1.97 -14.10
C ASP A 70 -4.84 1.92 -14.93
N LEU A 71 -3.68 1.72 -14.29
CA LEU A 71 -2.38 1.58 -14.96
C LEU A 71 -2.31 0.30 -15.80
N ARG A 72 -2.81 -0.83 -15.29
CA ARG A 72 -2.86 -2.09 -16.05
C ARG A 72 -3.86 -2.04 -17.20
N ALA A 73 -5.02 -1.40 -17.00
CA ALA A 73 -5.99 -1.19 -18.07
C ALA A 73 -5.38 -0.37 -19.21
N ALA A 74 -4.69 0.73 -18.90
CA ALA A 74 -3.97 1.52 -19.89
C ALA A 74 -2.88 0.71 -20.63
N ALA A 75 -2.18 -0.19 -19.94
CA ALA A 75 -1.19 -1.08 -20.58
C ALA A 75 -1.85 -2.08 -21.55
N ILE A 76 -3.01 -2.64 -21.17
CA ILE A 76 -3.78 -3.58 -21.99
C ILE A 76 -4.38 -2.88 -23.22
N ASP A 77 -4.95 -1.69 -23.04
CA ASP A 77 -5.51 -0.91 -24.15
C ASP A 77 -4.42 -0.57 -25.18
N LEU A 78 -3.23 -0.20 -24.69
CA LEU A 78 -2.08 0.12 -25.52
C LEU A 78 -1.51 -1.12 -26.23
N SER A 79 -1.46 -2.28 -25.56
CA SER A 79 -1.00 -3.53 -26.19
C SER A 79 -1.98 -4.07 -27.23
N SER A 80 -3.28 -3.81 -27.05
CA SER A 80 -4.35 -4.24 -27.96
C SER A 80 -4.43 -3.40 -29.24
N THR A 81 -3.76 -2.24 -29.28
CA THR A 81 -3.71 -1.38 -30.47
C THR A 81 -2.51 -1.74 -31.36
N LYS A 82 -2.78 -2.24 -32.58
CA LYS A 82 -1.78 -2.74 -33.57
C LYS A 82 -0.61 -1.80 -33.92
N ALA A 83 -0.64 -0.54 -33.52
CA ALA A 83 0.40 0.45 -33.83
C ALA A 83 1.56 0.49 -32.81
N HIS A 84 1.47 -0.26 -31.70
CA HIS A 84 2.35 -0.05 -30.53
C HIS A 84 2.99 -1.34 -29.96
N GLU A 85 3.08 -2.42 -30.73
CA GLU A 85 3.61 -3.73 -30.30
C GLU A 85 5.01 -3.71 -29.61
N PRO A 86 5.92 -2.74 -29.87
CA PRO A 86 7.14 -2.58 -29.08
C PRO A 86 7.20 -1.28 -28.26
N SER A 87 6.06 -0.73 -27.83
CA SER A 87 6.04 0.54 -27.09
C SER A 87 6.64 0.41 -25.69
N PRO A 88 7.69 1.18 -25.34
CA PRO A 88 8.25 1.22 -24.00
C PRO A 88 7.24 1.66 -22.94
N ASP A 89 6.20 2.41 -23.34
CA ASP A 89 5.16 2.88 -22.43
C ASP A 89 4.39 1.72 -21.78
N ILE A 90 4.23 0.58 -22.47
CA ILE A 90 3.58 -0.62 -21.91
C ILE A 90 4.40 -1.12 -20.71
N TYR A 91 5.72 -1.23 -20.87
CA TYR A 91 6.62 -1.61 -19.78
C TYR A 91 6.50 -0.64 -18.60
N TRP A 92 6.54 0.66 -18.85
CA TRP A 92 6.47 1.67 -17.79
C TRP A 92 5.13 1.70 -17.06
N LEU A 93 4.03 1.45 -17.75
CA LEU A 93 2.71 1.32 -17.13
C LEU A 93 2.66 0.10 -16.19
N ILE A 94 3.25 -1.02 -16.61
CA ILE A 94 3.34 -2.23 -15.79
C ILE A 94 4.30 -2.00 -14.60
N GLN A 95 5.45 -1.35 -14.79
CA GLN A 95 6.35 -0.98 -13.69
C GLN A 95 5.68 -0.02 -12.71
N GLY A 96 4.94 0.97 -13.23
CA GLY A 96 4.16 1.90 -12.42
C GLY A 96 3.12 1.16 -11.59
N ALA A 97 2.38 0.23 -12.18
CA ALA A 97 1.41 -0.60 -11.48
C ALA A 97 2.09 -1.44 -10.38
N ALA A 98 3.22 -2.08 -10.67
CA ALA A 98 3.96 -2.87 -9.69
C ALA A 98 4.52 -1.99 -8.55
N THR A 99 4.99 -0.78 -8.85
CA THR A 99 5.46 0.19 -7.84
C THR A 99 4.31 0.62 -6.92
N VAL A 100 3.15 0.95 -7.49
CA VAL A 100 1.97 1.31 -6.70
C VAL A 100 1.51 0.13 -5.85
N ALA A 101 1.48 -1.09 -6.40
CA ALA A 101 1.13 -2.29 -5.65
C ALA A 101 2.11 -2.57 -4.49
N LEU A 102 3.41 -2.39 -4.73
CA LEU A 102 4.45 -2.54 -3.71
C LEU A 102 4.24 -1.58 -2.54
N LEU A 103 3.98 -0.30 -2.84
CA LEU A 103 3.81 0.76 -1.84
C LEU A 103 2.44 0.70 -1.16
N ALA A 104 1.39 0.24 -1.84
CA ALA A 104 0.02 0.19 -1.33
C ALA A 104 -0.27 -1.07 -0.52
N CYS A 105 0.28 -2.21 -0.95
CA CYS A 105 -0.12 -3.54 -0.48
C CYS A 105 1.08 -4.37 0.03
N GLY A 106 2.31 -3.89 -0.16
CA GLY A 106 3.51 -4.61 0.21
C GLY A 106 3.92 -5.72 -0.79
N SER A 107 5.16 -6.17 -0.63
CA SER A 107 5.82 -7.17 -1.51
C SER A 107 5.23 -8.59 -1.40
N GLY A 108 4.53 -8.89 -0.30
CA GLY A 108 3.88 -10.18 -0.08
C GLY A 108 2.51 -10.33 -0.74
N SER A 109 1.88 -9.22 -1.15
CA SER A 109 0.51 -9.22 -1.66
C SER A 109 0.34 -9.93 -3.00
N ASP A 110 -0.83 -10.53 -3.22
CA ASP A 110 -1.19 -11.17 -4.49
C ASP A 110 -1.24 -10.15 -5.63
N GLU A 111 -1.70 -8.92 -5.35
CA GLU A 111 -1.69 -7.82 -6.30
C GLU A 111 -0.27 -7.45 -6.76
N PHE A 112 0.68 -7.33 -5.82
CA PHE A 112 2.07 -7.06 -6.17
C PHE A 112 2.67 -8.23 -6.94
N LYS A 113 2.50 -9.47 -6.46
CA LYS A 113 3.00 -10.68 -7.13
C LYS A 113 2.47 -10.81 -8.55
N ALA A 114 1.19 -10.46 -8.79
CA ALA A 114 0.62 -10.44 -10.14
C ALA A 114 1.34 -9.41 -11.04
N CYS A 115 1.52 -8.17 -10.57
CA CYS A 115 2.24 -7.14 -11.33
C CYS A 115 3.73 -7.48 -11.54
N GLN A 116 4.36 -8.13 -10.55
CA GLN A 116 5.74 -8.58 -10.64
C GLN A 116 5.91 -9.68 -11.71
N ARG A 117 4.97 -10.62 -11.80
CA ARG A 117 4.95 -11.61 -12.89
C ARG A 117 4.82 -10.94 -14.26
N ASP A 118 3.94 -9.95 -14.39
CA ASP A 118 3.76 -9.19 -15.63
C ASP A 118 5.07 -8.45 -16.01
N LEU A 119 5.78 -7.86 -15.04
CA LEU A 119 7.10 -7.24 -15.25
C LEU A 119 8.16 -8.25 -15.67
N HIS A 120 8.19 -9.42 -15.04
CA HIS A 120 9.20 -10.44 -15.31
C HIS A 120 9.08 -11.05 -16.71
N ALA A 121 7.92 -10.91 -17.37
CA ALA A 121 7.79 -11.22 -18.81
C ALA A 121 8.75 -10.39 -19.69
N TYR A 122 9.21 -9.23 -19.22
CA TYR A 122 10.12 -8.33 -19.93
C TYR A 122 11.61 -8.54 -19.60
N ARG A 123 11.96 -9.53 -18.76
CA ARG A 123 13.34 -9.72 -18.25
C ARG A 123 14.37 -10.12 -19.32
N ASP A 124 13.88 -10.71 -20.41
CA ASP A 124 14.70 -11.25 -21.50
C ASP A 124 14.74 -10.32 -22.72
N ALA A 125 13.95 -9.25 -22.74
CA ALA A 125 14.00 -8.24 -23.79
C ALA A 125 15.19 -7.28 -23.60
N PRO A 126 15.98 -6.98 -24.66
CA PRO A 126 17.23 -6.23 -24.56
C PRO A 126 17.11 -4.85 -23.91
N LEU A 127 15.98 -4.16 -24.12
CA LEU A 127 15.75 -2.80 -23.65
C LEU A 127 15.26 -2.73 -22.19
N THR A 128 14.53 -3.75 -21.72
CA THR A 128 13.84 -3.74 -20.41
C THR A 128 14.53 -4.60 -19.37
N ARG A 129 15.46 -5.49 -19.75
CA ARG A 129 16.21 -6.35 -18.82
C ARG A 129 16.84 -5.58 -17.66
N ILE A 130 17.54 -4.48 -17.96
CA ILE A 130 18.22 -3.67 -16.93
C ILE A 130 17.20 -3.02 -15.99
N GLN A 131 16.07 -2.57 -16.52
CA GLN A 131 15.02 -1.94 -15.73
C GLN A 131 14.33 -2.94 -14.78
N VAL A 132 14.07 -4.17 -15.24
CA VAL A 132 13.54 -5.24 -14.36
C VAL A 132 14.51 -5.53 -13.22
N GLN A 133 15.83 -5.58 -13.48
CA GLN A 133 16.83 -5.78 -12.43
C GLN A 133 16.87 -4.61 -11.42
N TRP A 134 16.73 -3.37 -11.89
CA TRP A 134 16.64 -2.20 -11.02
C TRP A 134 15.37 -2.19 -10.19
N PHE A 135 14.26 -2.64 -10.76
CA PHE A 135 13.01 -2.83 -10.03
C PHE A 135 13.15 -3.90 -8.95
N ASP A 136 13.73 -5.06 -9.24
CA ASP A 136 13.95 -6.11 -8.25
C ASP A 136 14.86 -5.61 -7.11
N ARG A 137 15.91 -4.83 -7.42
CA ARG A 137 16.74 -4.19 -6.39
C ARG A 137 15.94 -3.16 -5.59
N HIS A 138 15.09 -2.36 -6.23
CA HIS A 138 14.22 -1.41 -5.52
C HIS A 138 13.29 -2.12 -4.56
N VAL A 139 12.62 -3.19 -5.00
CA VAL A 139 11.74 -4.04 -4.15
C VAL A 139 12.50 -4.54 -2.93
N ALA A 140 13.76 -4.97 -3.09
CA ALA A 140 14.60 -5.40 -1.98
C ALA A 140 15.03 -4.27 -1.01
N THR A 141 15.02 -3.01 -1.47
CA THR A 141 15.36 -1.83 -0.65
C THR A 141 14.15 -1.14 -0.02
N VAL A 142 12.96 -1.31 -0.61
CA VAL A 142 11.73 -0.77 -0.05
C VAL A 142 11.38 -1.61 1.17
N ASP A 143 11.49 -0.98 2.34
CA ASP A 143 11.04 -1.58 3.58
C ASP A 143 9.50 -1.67 3.61
N THR A 144 8.98 -2.68 2.94
CA THR A 144 7.55 -3.03 2.98
C THR A 144 7.13 -3.61 4.33
N SER A 145 8.09 -3.87 5.22
CA SER A 145 7.82 -4.27 6.60
C SER A 145 7.03 -3.19 7.33
N SER A 146 7.25 -1.90 7.03
CA SER A 146 6.55 -0.79 7.69
C SER A 146 5.04 -0.75 7.46
N TYR A 147 4.54 -1.27 6.32
CA TYR A 147 3.11 -1.33 5.99
C TYR A 147 2.39 -2.56 6.57
N LEU A 148 3.16 -3.58 6.93
CA LEU A 148 2.67 -4.81 7.59
C LEU A 148 3.00 -4.83 9.09
N HIS A 149 3.87 -3.95 9.57
CA HIS A 149 4.20 -3.79 10.97
C HIS A 149 3.21 -2.86 11.64
N VAL A 150 2.65 -3.36 12.73
CA VAL A 150 1.88 -2.59 13.68
C VAL A 150 2.76 -1.47 14.25
N GLN A 151 2.34 -0.22 14.02
CA GLN A 151 2.98 0.95 14.62
C GLN A 151 2.33 1.27 15.97
N PRO A 152 3.05 2.01 16.84
CA PRO A 152 2.49 2.64 18.03
C PRO A 152 1.10 3.27 17.84
N ALA A 153 0.92 4.03 16.76
CA ALA A 153 -0.34 4.71 16.47
C ALA A 153 -1.48 3.75 16.10
N ASP A 154 -1.18 2.61 15.47
CA ASP A 154 -2.17 1.57 15.17
C ASP A 154 -2.65 0.89 16.45
N ILE A 155 -1.74 0.64 17.40
CA ILE A 155 -2.08 0.13 18.74
C ILE A 155 -2.97 1.15 19.45
N ASP A 156 -2.55 2.42 19.49
CA ASP A 156 -3.28 3.49 20.15
C ASP A 156 -4.68 3.68 19.55
N GLU A 157 -4.85 3.49 18.24
CA GLU A 157 -6.15 3.49 17.58
C GLU A 157 -7.06 2.35 18.05
N LEU A 158 -6.57 1.11 18.10
CA LEU A 158 -7.37 -0.01 18.62
C LEU A 158 -7.73 0.19 20.09
N LEU A 159 -6.79 0.68 20.91
CA LEU A 159 -7.01 0.95 22.33
C LEU A 159 -8.06 2.04 22.58
N ALA A 160 -8.21 3.00 21.67
CA ALA A 160 -9.27 4.02 21.76
C ALA A 160 -10.70 3.44 21.70
N PHE A 161 -10.86 2.20 21.21
CA PHE A 161 -12.14 1.50 21.24
C PHE A 161 -12.46 0.81 22.55
N LEU A 162 -11.48 0.59 23.43
CA LEU A 162 -11.69 -0.08 24.72
C LEU A 162 -12.83 0.56 25.55
N PRO A 163 -12.83 1.88 25.84
CA PRO A 163 -13.93 2.51 26.57
C PRO A 163 -15.24 2.64 25.75
N ARG A 164 -15.19 2.48 24.43
CA ARG A 164 -16.37 2.59 23.53
C ARG A 164 -17.11 1.26 23.39
N LEU A 165 -16.37 0.16 23.39
CA LEU A 165 -16.91 -1.20 23.31
C LEU A 165 -17.17 -1.81 24.68
N TYR A 166 -16.41 -1.39 25.69
CA TYR A 166 -16.47 -1.93 27.05
C TYR A 166 -16.52 -0.81 28.11
N PRO A 167 -17.58 0.02 28.14
CA PRO A 167 -17.77 0.96 29.24
C PRO A 167 -17.78 0.20 30.56
N ASP A 168 -16.94 0.62 31.50
CA ASP A 168 -16.73 -0.03 32.80
C ASP A 168 -16.38 -1.53 32.73
N GLY A 169 -15.78 -1.97 31.61
CA GLY A 169 -15.39 -3.36 31.38
C GLY A 169 -16.54 -4.29 30.94
N THR A 170 -17.74 -3.75 30.68
CA THR A 170 -18.91 -4.52 30.26
C THR A 170 -19.17 -4.32 28.76
N PRO A 171 -19.41 -5.39 27.96
CA PRO A 171 -19.67 -5.23 26.53
C PRO A 171 -20.90 -4.38 26.26
N ILE A 172 -20.83 -3.50 25.27
CA ILE A 172 -22.00 -2.83 24.72
C ILE A 172 -22.93 -3.83 24.01
N GLN A 173 -24.17 -3.43 23.77
CA GLN A 173 -25.05 -4.13 22.85
C GLN A 173 -24.48 -4.03 21.42
N ALA A 174 -23.92 -5.13 20.92
CA ALA A 174 -23.23 -5.15 19.64
C ALA A 174 -24.19 -5.07 18.44
N VAL A 175 -25.34 -5.76 18.50
CA VAL A 175 -26.38 -5.74 17.46
C VAL A 175 -27.51 -4.79 17.87
N VAL A 176 -27.75 -3.75 17.07
CA VAL A 176 -28.77 -2.71 17.35
C VAL A 176 -30.07 -2.93 16.58
N ALA A 177 -30.02 -3.67 15.48
CA ALA A 177 -31.19 -4.05 14.69
C ALA A 177 -30.87 -5.31 13.86
N CYS A 178 -31.88 -5.84 13.17
CA CYS A 178 -31.68 -6.86 12.14
C CYS A 178 -32.29 -6.38 10.81
N HIS A 179 -31.55 -6.52 9.71
CA HIS A 179 -32.09 -6.34 8.36
C HIS A 179 -32.83 -7.62 7.95
N ASP A 180 -34.06 -7.46 7.43
CA ASP A 180 -34.97 -8.56 7.08
C ASP A 180 -35.13 -9.64 8.18
N ASP A 181 -35.07 -9.22 9.45
CA ASP A 181 -35.13 -10.09 10.65
C ASP A 181 -34.06 -11.20 10.69
N ARG A 182 -32.97 -11.07 9.92
CA ARG A 182 -31.94 -12.12 9.78
C ARG A 182 -30.51 -11.62 9.89
N TRP A 183 -30.21 -10.46 9.32
CA TRP A 183 -28.83 -9.97 9.23
C TRP A 183 -28.55 -8.95 10.32
N PRO A 184 -27.53 -9.14 11.17
CA PRO A 184 -27.24 -8.22 12.26
C PRO A 184 -26.82 -6.86 11.71
N VAL A 185 -27.42 -5.80 12.25
CA VAL A 185 -26.98 -4.42 12.09
C VAL A 185 -26.20 -4.07 13.34
N TYR A 186 -24.89 -3.88 13.19
CA TYR A 186 -23.99 -3.62 14.29
C TYR A 186 -24.02 -2.16 14.75
N ALA A 187 -23.78 -1.93 16.04
CA ALA A 187 -23.52 -0.60 16.58
C ALA A 187 -22.32 0.05 15.87
N GLU A 188 -22.34 1.38 15.74
CA GLU A 188 -21.28 2.13 15.04
C GLU A 188 -19.88 1.85 15.62
N ALA A 189 -19.76 1.76 16.95
CA ALA A 189 -18.49 1.47 17.61
C ALA A 189 -17.93 0.09 17.22
N VAL A 190 -18.79 -0.91 17.03
CA VAL A 190 -18.41 -2.27 16.59
C VAL A 190 -17.93 -2.22 15.14
N GLN A 191 -18.68 -1.58 14.25
CA GLN A 191 -18.29 -1.45 12.84
C GLN A 191 -16.95 -0.71 12.68
N ALA A 192 -16.79 0.41 13.40
CA ALA A 192 -15.57 1.20 13.38
C ALA A 192 -14.36 0.42 13.92
N PHE A 193 -14.55 -0.35 15.00
CA PHE A 193 -13.50 -1.21 15.53
C PHE A 193 -13.07 -2.28 14.52
N PHE A 194 -14.02 -3.05 13.95
CA PHE A 194 -13.67 -4.11 13.00
C PHE A 194 -13.13 -3.56 11.68
N SER A 195 -13.49 -2.33 11.30
CA SER A 195 -12.85 -1.63 10.20
C SER A 195 -11.39 -1.28 10.51
N ALA A 196 -11.07 -0.87 11.74
CA ALA A 196 -9.70 -0.57 12.16
C ALA A 196 -8.85 -1.84 12.34
N ALA A 197 -9.40 -2.85 13.00
CA ALA A 197 -8.76 -4.16 13.19
C ALA A 197 -8.60 -4.94 11.87
N GLY A 198 -9.35 -4.59 10.83
CA GLY A 198 -9.24 -5.15 9.48
C GLY A 198 -8.18 -4.49 8.59
N LYS A 199 -7.40 -3.52 9.09
CA LYS A 199 -6.28 -2.93 8.33
C LYS A 199 -5.19 -3.97 8.06
N ASP A 200 -4.38 -3.72 7.02
CA ASP A 200 -3.35 -4.66 6.58
C ASP A 200 -2.27 -4.91 7.65
N CYS A 201 -1.93 -3.91 8.48
CA CYS A 201 -1.00 -4.06 9.59
C CYS A 201 -1.49 -5.04 10.68
N TRP A 202 -2.82 -5.20 10.83
CA TRP A 202 -3.43 -6.14 11.77
C TRP A 202 -3.75 -7.50 11.15
N SER A 203 -3.76 -7.57 9.81
CA SER A 203 -4.11 -8.78 9.08
C SER A 203 -2.91 -9.72 8.95
N ASP A 204 -3.10 -10.95 9.42
CA ASP A 204 -2.19 -12.08 9.20
C ASP A 204 -2.78 -12.96 8.09
N PHE A 205 -2.25 -12.81 6.88
CA PHE A 205 -2.75 -13.53 5.70
C PHE A 205 -2.41 -15.03 5.72
N ASP A 206 -1.43 -15.43 6.52
CA ASP A 206 -0.95 -16.82 6.63
C ASP A 206 -1.43 -17.47 7.95
N TYR A 207 -2.37 -16.85 8.66
CA TYR A 207 -2.86 -17.34 9.94
C TYR A 207 -3.50 -18.74 9.83
N ASP A 208 -3.27 -19.58 10.84
CA ASP A 208 -3.99 -20.85 11.01
C ASP A 208 -5.31 -20.59 11.75
N VAL A 209 -6.42 -20.83 11.05
CA VAL A 209 -7.78 -20.58 11.56
C VAL A 209 -8.12 -21.37 12.83
N ASN A 210 -7.65 -22.62 12.93
CA ASN A 210 -7.94 -23.47 14.08
C ASN A 210 -7.10 -23.02 15.27
N ARG A 211 -5.82 -22.77 15.06
CA ARG A 211 -4.90 -22.30 16.09
C ARG A 211 -5.35 -20.97 16.68
N ALA A 212 -5.70 -19.99 15.83
CA ALA A 212 -6.17 -18.68 16.29
C ALA A 212 -7.45 -18.79 17.12
N GLY A 213 -8.42 -19.60 16.66
CA GLY A 213 -9.66 -19.85 17.40
C GLY A 213 -9.44 -20.55 18.75
N GLU A 214 -8.51 -21.50 18.84
CA GLU A 214 -8.18 -22.17 20.10
C GLU A 214 -7.46 -21.24 21.09
N MET A 215 -6.58 -20.36 20.61
CA MET A 215 -5.88 -19.39 21.47
C MET A 215 -6.86 -18.45 22.18
N LEU A 216 -7.94 -18.03 21.50
CA LEU A 216 -8.97 -17.16 22.06
C LEU A 216 -9.78 -17.80 23.20
N LYS A 217 -9.82 -19.13 23.27
CA LYS A 217 -10.56 -19.85 24.33
C LYS A 217 -9.81 -19.89 25.66
N THR A 218 -8.53 -19.53 25.67
CA THR A 218 -7.65 -19.68 26.84
C THR A 218 -7.14 -18.31 27.29
N PRO A 219 -7.72 -17.71 28.36
CA PRO A 219 -7.34 -16.38 28.84
C PRO A 219 -5.84 -16.21 29.11
N GLU A 220 -5.20 -17.25 29.63
CA GLU A 220 -3.76 -17.26 29.92
C GLU A 220 -2.92 -17.16 28.64
N ARG A 221 -3.37 -17.80 27.54
CA ARG A 221 -2.72 -17.69 26.23
C ARG A 221 -2.78 -16.27 25.71
N ILE A 222 -3.95 -15.61 25.83
CA ILE A 222 -4.11 -14.22 25.39
C ILE A 222 -3.21 -13.30 26.23
N ALA A 223 -3.18 -13.50 27.56
CA ALA A 223 -2.40 -12.68 28.48
C ALA A 223 -0.88 -12.72 28.21
N SER A 224 -0.35 -13.83 27.68
CA SER A 224 1.06 -13.97 27.32
C SER A 224 1.37 -13.76 25.82
N ALA A 225 0.34 -13.55 24.98
CA ALA A 225 0.49 -13.57 23.53
C ALA A 225 1.48 -12.50 23.02
N SER A 226 2.25 -12.85 21.99
CA SER A 226 3.07 -11.88 21.25
C SER A 226 2.19 -10.98 20.37
N LEU A 227 2.78 -9.90 19.82
CA LEU A 227 2.07 -9.02 18.90
C LEU A 227 1.61 -9.77 17.63
N ASP A 228 2.45 -10.65 17.09
CA ASP A 228 2.09 -11.48 15.93
C ASP A 228 0.94 -12.45 16.25
N GLU A 229 0.96 -13.06 17.43
CA GLU A 229 -0.14 -13.93 17.89
C GLU A 229 -1.46 -13.15 18.04
N LEU A 230 -1.40 -11.89 18.50
CA LEU A 230 -2.56 -11.01 18.55
C LEU A 230 -3.08 -10.65 17.16
N ARG A 231 -2.20 -10.45 16.16
CA ARG A 231 -2.61 -10.24 14.76
C ARG A 231 -3.36 -11.45 14.20
N SER A 232 -2.87 -12.67 14.45
CA SER A 232 -3.58 -13.88 14.02
C SER A 232 -4.96 -14.01 14.67
N MET A 233 -5.08 -13.72 15.97
CA MET A 233 -6.35 -13.76 16.69
C MET A 233 -7.32 -12.65 16.25
N LEU A 234 -6.84 -11.42 16.05
CA LEU A 234 -7.64 -10.31 15.50
C LEU A 234 -8.13 -10.64 14.09
N THR A 235 -7.28 -11.22 13.25
CA THR A 235 -7.65 -11.66 11.89
C THR A 235 -8.79 -12.68 11.93
N TRP A 236 -8.73 -13.63 12.86
CA TRP A 236 -9.82 -14.60 13.08
C TRP A 236 -11.13 -13.89 13.45
N CYS A 237 -11.09 -12.98 14.43
CA CYS A 237 -12.27 -12.20 14.86
C CYS A 237 -12.86 -11.37 13.71
N VAL A 238 -12.02 -10.72 12.90
CA VAL A 238 -12.47 -9.90 11.77
C VAL A 238 -13.11 -10.77 10.68
N ARG A 239 -12.48 -11.89 10.32
CA ARG A 239 -12.90 -12.72 9.18
C ARG A 239 -14.06 -13.64 9.48
N GLY A 240 -14.32 -13.98 10.75
CA GLY A 240 -15.38 -14.91 11.13
C GLY A 240 -16.78 -14.49 10.69
N GLU A 241 -17.04 -13.18 10.56
CA GLU A 241 -18.32 -12.65 10.07
C GLU A 241 -18.67 -13.10 8.66
N ARG A 242 -17.66 -13.42 7.83
CA ARG A 242 -17.91 -13.94 6.46
C ARG A 242 -18.51 -15.34 6.45
N PHE A 243 -18.50 -16.04 7.58
CA PHE A 243 -18.88 -17.44 7.70
C PHE A 243 -20.03 -17.67 8.67
N CYS A 244 -20.27 -16.73 9.59
CA CYS A 244 -21.30 -16.82 10.60
C CYS A 244 -21.79 -15.41 10.93
N ASP A 245 -23.01 -15.09 10.53
CA ASP A 245 -23.63 -13.81 10.88
C ASP A 245 -23.77 -13.72 12.40
N GLY A 246 -23.39 -12.57 12.96
CA GLY A 246 -23.39 -12.36 14.41
C GLY A 246 -22.05 -12.70 15.07
N HIS A 247 -21.05 -13.13 14.30
CA HIS A 247 -19.72 -13.46 14.83
C HIS A 247 -19.07 -12.27 15.53
N HIS A 248 -19.16 -11.07 14.95
CA HIS A 248 -18.62 -9.85 15.57
C HIS A 248 -19.27 -9.55 16.91
N ALA A 249 -20.59 -9.77 17.06
CA ALA A 249 -21.25 -9.62 18.35
C ALA A 249 -20.78 -10.69 19.35
N LEU A 250 -20.70 -11.94 18.91
CA LEU A 250 -20.28 -13.06 19.75
C LEU A 250 -18.90 -12.84 20.36
N VAL A 251 -17.92 -12.38 19.57
CA VAL A 251 -16.55 -12.16 20.07
C VAL A 251 -16.44 -10.93 20.97
N ILE A 252 -17.34 -9.96 20.82
CA ILE A 252 -17.45 -8.81 21.73
C ILE A 252 -18.05 -9.25 23.06
N GLU A 253 -19.19 -9.93 23.02
CA GLU A 253 -19.96 -10.36 24.19
C GLU A 253 -19.22 -11.41 25.04
N ASN A 254 -18.49 -12.33 24.39
CA ASN A 254 -17.64 -13.30 25.09
C ASN A 254 -16.36 -12.70 25.67
N GLY A 255 -16.10 -11.41 25.46
CA GLY A 255 -14.93 -10.71 26.02
C GLY A 255 -13.60 -11.03 25.32
N TYR A 256 -13.62 -11.69 24.16
CA TYR A 256 -12.40 -12.00 23.40
C TYR A 256 -11.71 -10.71 22.94
N VAL A 257 -12.47 -9.78 22.37
CA VAL A 257 -11.93 -8.48 21.95
C VAL A 257 -11.42 -7.69 23.16
N LEU A 258 -12.10 -7.73 24.31
CA LEU A 258 -11.63 -7.09 25.54
C LEU A 258 -10.26 -7.63 25.96
N ALA A 259 -10.10 -8.96 26.01
CA ALA A 259 -8.85 -9.61 26.39
C ALA A 259 -7.70 -9.25 25.44
N LEU A 260 -7.97 -9.22 24.13
CA LEU A 260 -6.98 -8.81 23.12
C LEU A 260 -6.54 -7.36 23.32
N LEU A 261 -7.50 -6.44 23.53
CA LEU A 261 -7.20 -5.01 23.75
C LEU A 261 -6.44 -4.77 25.06
N GLN A 262 -6.78 -5.49 26.14
CA GLN A 262 -6.03 -5.43 27.40
C GLN A 262 -4.59 -5.93 27.22
N ARG A 263 -4.39 -6.98 26.43
CA ARG A 263 -3.04 -7.46 26.11
C ARG A 263 -2.25 -6.44 25.30
N LEU A 264 -2.87 -5.83 24.27
CA LEU A 264 -2.25 -4.76 23.48
C LEU A 264 -1.86 -3.58 24.37
N GLN A 265 -2.71 -3.21 25.33
CA GLN A 265 -2.42 -2.15 26.29
C GLN A 265 -1.17 -2.47 27.13
N ALA A 266 -1.04 -3.71 27.61
CA ALA A 266 0.14 -4.15 28.35
C ALA A 266 1.41 -4.06 27.50
N LEU A 267 1.38 -4.56 26.25
CA LEU A 267 2.51 -4.46 25.31
C LEU A 267 2.92 -3.01 25.07
N ARG A 268 1.93 -2.11 24.89
CA ARG A 268 2.16 -0.69 24.67
C ARG A 268 2.84 0.01 25.85
N GLN A 269 2.44 -0.32 27.07
CA GLN A 269 3.02 0.25 28.29
C GLN A 269 4.48 -0.18 28.49
N HIS A 270 4.81 -1.43 28.17
CA HIS A 270 6.18 -1.93 28.24
C HIS A 270 7.13 -1.19 27.27
N GLU A 271 6.70 -0.92 26.04
CA GLU A 271 7.51 -0.13 25.07
C GLU A 271 7.79 1.30 25.56
N THR A 272 6.82 1.94 26.19
CA THR A 272 6.98 3.31 26.70
C THR A 272 7.90 3.39 27.92
N ALA A 273 8.01 2.32 28.71
CA ALA A 273 8.88 2.26 29.88
C ALA A 273 10.36 2.03 29.52
N ASP A 274 10.63 1.33 28.40
CA ASP A 274 11.99 1.03 27.94
C ASP A 274 12.62 2.14 27.06
N SER A 275 11.88 3.18 26.67
CA SER A 275 12.44 4.36 26.00
C SER A 275 13.04 5.34 27.02
N PRO A 276 14.37 5.58 27.04
CA PRO A 276 14.98 6.50 28.00
C PRO A 276 14.52 7.94 27.73
N PRO A 277 14.28 8.77 28.78
CA PRO A 277 13.98 10.17 28.60
C PRO A 277 15.20 10.86 27.97
N PHE A 278 14.99 11.52 26.82
CA PHE A 278 15.99 12.38 26.18
C PHE A 278 16.50 13.42 27.20
N ARG A 279 17.69 13.18 27.78
CA ARG A 279 18.40 14.18 28.58
C ARG A 279 18.89 15.28 27.64
N ASN A 280 18.15 16.38 27.60
CA ASN A 280 18.66 17.66 27.13
C ASN A 280 19.64 18.23 28.16
N GLU A 281 20.86 17.70 28.20
CA GLU A 281 21.97 18.38 28.85
C GLU A 281 22.70 19.22 27.81
N ARG A 282 22.31 20.50 27.69
CA ARG A 282 23.25 21.52 27.22
C ARG A 282 24.09 21.96 28.42
N PRO A 283 25.42 21.93 28.34
CA PRO A 283 26.24 22.83 29.10
C PRO A 283 26.56 24.05 28.24
N VAL A 284 26.11 25.21 28.70
CA VAL A 284 26.73 26.52 28.47
C VAL A 284 26.96 27.06 29.89
N PRO A 285 28.08 27.73 30.21
CA PRO A 285 29.02 28.43 29.33
C PRO A 285 30.44 27.85 29.24
#